data_AF-A0A3G3IGH2-F1
#
_entry.id   AF-A0A3G3IGH2-F1
#
_cell.length_a   1.000
_cell.length_b   1.000
_cell.length_c   1.000
_cell.angle_alpha   90.00
_cell.angle_beta   90.00
_cell.angle_gamma   90.00
#
_symmetry.space_group_name_H-M   'P 1'
#
loop_
_entity.id
_entity.type
_entity.pdbx_description
1 polymer ?
#
loop_
_entity_poly.entity_id
_entity_poly.type
_entity_poly.pdbx_seq_one_letter_code
_entity_poly.pdbx_strand_id
1 'polypeptide(L)'
;MKKVLRWSYGSKTYSAEAELSESPYYRKCQMERFLEFLPFYSTVDDPVMKGIADSISDQLPGYADDAYAANVVLAMVQQNVEYANDEDLYGVEDLWGLPATVLDKGKGDCDCMTDLYVSVASNLDIDVVSVLVEGHMFPAAHVDWNGVCYDLGGRRYFHMEVTDRIPVAGRYWGEKSVQAWARPAVPSERFRSTLTECPAGKNTSSA
;
A
#
# COMPACT_ATOMS: atom_id res chain seq x y z
N MET A 1 11.08 -4.25 15.89
CA MET A 1 10.23 -3.25 16.57
C MET A 1 8.78 -3.60 16.29
N LYS A 2 7.99 -3.81 17.33
CA LYS A 2 6.59 -4.26 17.20
C LYS A 2 5.62 -3.10 17.01
N LYS A 3 4.78 -3.16 15.99
CA LYS A 3 3.65 -2.24 15.73
C LYS A 3 2.33 -3.01 15.86
N VAL A 4 1.31 -2.38 16.43
CA VAL A 4 -0.05 -2.94 16.48
C VAL A 4 -0.95 -2.10 15.60
N LEU A 5 -1.50 -2.70 14.56
CA LEU A 5 -2.47 -2.10 13.66
C LEU A 5 -3.87 -2.40 14.16
N ARG A 6 -4.75 -1.40 14.15
CA ARG A 6 -6.16 -1.56 14.49
C ARG A 6 -7.01 -0.74 13.54
N TRP A 7 -8.08 -1.33 13.04
CA TRP A 7 -9.00 -0.63 12.15
C TRP A 7 -10.38 -1.25 12.23
N SER A 8 -11.38 -0.54 11.71
CA SER A 8 -12.74 -1.05 11.60
C SER A 8 -13.23 -0.97 10.16
N TYR A 9 -14.00 -1.97 9.76
CA TYR A 9 -14.71 -1.99 8.49
C TYR A 9 -16.09 -2.62 8.69
N GLY A 10 -17.14 -1.96 8.19
CA GLY A 10 -18.52 -2.30 8.51
C GLY A 10 -18.75 -2.26 10.03
N SER A 11 -19.28 -3.35 10.59
CA SER A 11 -19.51 -3.49 12.03
C SER A 11 -18.40 -4.28 12.77
N LYS A 12 -17.32 -4.65 12.09
CA LYS A 12 -16.22 -5.43 12.67
C LYS A 12 -15.00 -4.54 12.92
N THR A 13 -14.25 -4.90 13.96
CA THR A 13 -12.93 -4.37 14.26
C THR A 13 -11.91 -5.48 14.00
N TYR A 14 -10.77 -5.08 13.45
CA TYR A 14 -9.67 -5.95 13.06
C TYR A 14 -8.39 -5.45 13.74
N SER A 15 -7.43 -6.36 13.91
CA SER A 15 -6.11 -5.99 14.38
C SER A 15 -5.04 -6.92 13.83
N ALA A 16 -3.85 -6.39 13.58
CA ALA A 16 -2.68 -7.18 13.21
C ALA A 16 -1.46 -6.69 14.00
N GLU A 17 -0.53 -7.58 14.27
CA GLU A 17 0.77 -7.24 14.84
C GLU A 17 1.85 -7.35 13.76
N ALA A 18 2.72 -6.34 13.68
CA ALA A 18 3.81 -6.29 12.72
C ALA A 18 5.14 -6.23 13.48
N GLU A 19 5.95 -7.28 13.40
CA GLU A 19 7.32 -7.28 13.93
C GLU A 19 8.28 -6.73 12.87
N LEU A 20 8.38 -5.40 12.78
CA LEU A 20 9.06 -4.74 11.66
C LEU A 20 10.55 -5.08 11.55
N SER A 21 11.19 -5.58 12.61
CA SER A 21 12.58 -6.06 12.53
C SER A 21 12.76 -7.35 11.72
N GLU A 22 11.68 -8.05 11.41
CA GLU A 22 11.71 -9.24 10.54
C GLU A 22 11.69 -8.88 9.05
N SER A 23 11.33 -7.64 8.70
CA SER A 23 11.33 -7.20 7.31
C SER A 23 12.76 -6.89 6.83
N PRO A 24 13.21 -7.47 5.69
CA PRO A 24 14.49 -7.12 5.08
C PRO A 24 14.48 -5.71 4.43
N TYR A 25 13.31 -5.08 4.34
CA TYR A 25 13.05 -3.77 3.75
C TYR A 25 12.83 -2.68 4.79
N TYR A 26 12.80 -3.04 6.07
CA TYR A 26 12.59 -2.10 7.16
C TYR A 26 13.65 -1.00 7.15
N ARG A 27 13.17 0.25 7.13
CA ARG A 27 13.97 1.49 7.05
C ARG A 27 14.82 1.63 5.80
N LYS A 28 14.49 0.87 4.75
CA LYS A 28 15.09 1.02 3.43
C LYS A 28 14.19 1.80 2.49
N CYS A 29 14.81 2.45 1.52
CA CYS A 29 14.16 3.09 0.39
C CYS A 29 15.09 3.09 -0.80
N GLN A 30 14.49 3.41 -1.95
CA GLN A 30 15.19 3.66 -3.18
C GLN A 30 15.15 5.16 -3.45
N MET A 31 16.31 5.81 -3.38
CA MET A 31 16.41 7.27 -3.47
C MET A 31 16.13 7.84 -4.86
N GLU A 32 16.27 7.02 -5.89
CA GLU A 32 15.99 7.40 -7.28
C GLU A 32 14.73 6.71 -7.75
N ARG A 33 13.81 7.44 -8.39
CA ARG A 33 12.59 6.85 -8.94
C ARG A 33 12.83 6.24 -10.31
N PHE A 34 12.63 4.92 -10.41
CA PHE A 34 12.68 4.19 -11.67
C PHE A 34 11.34 3.53 -11.96
N LEU A 35 10.66 3.95 -13.03
CA LEU A 35 9.39 3.35 -13.43
C LEU A 35 9.50 1.84 -13.72
N GLU A 36 10.67 1.36 -14.17
CA GLU A 36 10.94 -0.07 -14.35
C GLU A 36 10.84 -0.88 -13.05
N PHE A 37 10.93 -0.23 -11.89
CA PHE A 37 10.84 -0.84 -10.57
C PHE A 37 9.48 -0.70 -9.91
N LEU A 38 8.50 -0.05 -10.56
CA LEU A 38 7.12 0.04 -10.07
C LEU A 38 6.54 -1.32 -9.58
N PRO A 39 6.78 -2.47 -10.24
CA PRO A 39 6.32 -3.78 -9.73
C PRO A 39 6.87 -4.17 -8.34
N PHE A 40 8.00 -3.61 -7.90
CA PHE A 40 8.79 -4.11 -6.78
C PHE A 40 8.63 -3.32 -5.47
N TYR A 41 8.10 -2.10 -5.52
CA TYR A 41 7.99 -1.25 -4.33
C TYR A 41 7.02 -1.78 -3.28
N SER A 42 5.98 -2.51 -3.70
CA SER A 42 5.08 -3.25 -2.81
C SER A 42 5.76 -4.38 -2.03
N THR A 43 7.00 -4.76 -2.35
CA THR A 43 7.80 -5.76 -1.60
C THR A 43 6.98 -6.99 -1.18
N VAL A 44 6.24 -7.60 -2.10
CA VAL A 44 5.28 -8.68 -1.79
C VAL A 44 5.88 -9.93 -1.14
N ASP A 45 7.21 -10.08 -1.19
CA ASP A 45 7.90 -11.17 -0.50
C ASP A 45 8.15 -10.92 0.99
N ASP A 46 7.93 -9.69 1.49
CA ASP A 46 8.18 -9.28 2.87
C ASP A 46 7.38 -10.15 3.87
N PRO A 47 8.06 -10.86 4.81
CA PRO A 47 7.39 -11.72 5.79
C PRO A 47 6.45 -10.95 6.70
N VAL A 48 6.69 -9.66 6.97
CA VAL A 48 5.81 -8.84 7.82
C VAL A 48 4.49 -8.57 7.11
N MET A 49 4.52 -8.27 5.80
CA MET A 49 3.30 -8.01 5.02
C MET A 49 2.48 -9.29 4.85
N LYS A 50 3.15 -10.43 4.67
CA LYS A 50 2.51 -11.76 4.72
C LYS A 50 1.84 -12.03 6.06
N GLY A 51 2.51 -11.79 7.18
CA GLY A 51 1.93 -11.99 8.50
C GLY A 51 0.71 -11.09 8.76
N ILE A 52 0.71 -9.87 8.23
CA ILE A 52 -0.47 -8.99 8.28
C ILE A 52 -1.60 -9.58 7.42
N ALA A 53 -1.32 -10.03 6.20
CA ALA A 53 -2.31 -10.67 5.33
C ALA A 53 -2.91 -11.94 5.99
N ASP A 54 -2.08 -12.82 6.54
CA ASP A 54 -2.53 -14.02 7.27
C ASP A 54 -3.45 -13.64 8.44
N SER A 55 -3.07 -12.62 9.22
CA SER A 55 -3.89 -12.12 10.32
C SER A 55 -5.25 -11.59 9.84
N ILE A 56 -5.29 -10.90 8.70
CA ILE A 56 -6.55 -10.45 8.09
C ILE A 56 -7.39 -11.66 7.69
N SER A 57 -6.80 -12.61 6.98
CA SER A 57 -7.46 -13.83 6.50
C SER A 57 -8.15 -14.58 7.65
N ASP A 58 -7.46 -14.75 8.78
CA ASP A 58 -8.00 -15.41 9.98
C ASP A 58 -9.20 -14.69 10.62
N GLN A 59 -9.33 -13.37 10.41
CA GLN A 59 -10.39 -12.54 10.98
C GLN A 59 -11.55 -12.29 10.02
N LEU A 60 -11.36 -12.56 8.73
CA LEU A 60 -12.41 -12.39 7.72
C LEU A 60 -13.61 -13.29 8.04
N PRO A 61 -14.84 -12.76 7.94
CA PRO A 61 -16.02 -13.61 8.07
C PRO A 61 -16.07 -14.63 6.92
N GLY A 62 -16.64 -15.81 7.15
CA GLY A 62 -16.75 -16.85 6.11
C GLY A 62 -17.64 -16.49 4.90
N TYR A 63 -18.30 -15.34 4.90
CA TYR A 63 -19.02 -14.77 3.75
C TYR A 63 -18.20 -13.72 2.98
N ALA A 64 -16.99 -13.39 3.42
CA ALA A 64 -16.16 -12.39 2.77
C ALA A 64 -15.78 -12.89 1.37
N ASP A 65 -16.07 -12.07 0.37
CA ASP A 65 -15.52 -12.17 -0.97
C ASP A 65 -14.30 -11.25 -1.12
N ASP A 66 -13.66 -11.30 -2.28
CA ASP A 66 -12.48 -10.48 -2.59
C ASP A 66 -12.79 -8.98 -2.50
N ALA A 67 -14.01 -8.57 -2.84
CA ALA A 67 -14.43 -7.18 -2.72
C ALA A 67 -14.48 -6.74 -1.25
N TYR A 68 -15.05 -7.54 -0.37
CA TYR A 68 -15.06 -7.29 1.06
C TYR A 68 -13.64 -7.27 1.62
N ALA A 69 -12.81 -8.27 1.28
CA ALA A 69 -11.42 -8.35 1.72
C ALA A 69 -10.60 -7.13 1.25
N ALA A 70 -10.75 -6.73 -0.01
CA ALA A 70 -10.09 -5.54 -0.57
C ALA A 70 -10.44 -4.26 0.20
N ASN A 71 -11.72 -4.06 0.56
CA ASN A 71 -12.12 -2.90 1.35
C ASN A 71 -11.66 -2.98 2.82
N VAL A 72 -11.52 -4.17 3.40
CA VAL A 72 -10.89 -4.35 4.73
C VAL A 72 -9.43 -3.92 4.71
N VAL A 73 -8.67 -4.28 3.66
CA VAL A 73 -7.28 -3.81 3.47
C VAL A 73 -7.24 -2.30 3.25
N LEU A 74 -8.18 -1.74 2.47
CA LEU A 74 -8.27 -0.29 2.25
C LEU A 74 -8.48 0.46 3.57
N ALA A 75 -9.41 -0.03 4.40
CA ALA A 75 -9.66 0.51 5.72
C ALA A 75 -8.44 0.41 6.65
N MET A 76 -7.67 -0.69 6.57
CA MET A 76 -6.44 -0.87 7.33
C MET A 76 -5.42 0.22 7.02
N VAL A 77 -5.16 0.47 5.73
CA VAL A 77 -4.22 1.50 5.28
C VAL A 77 -4.69 2.89 5.70
N GLN A 78 -5.92 3.27 5.34
CA GLN A 78 -6.49 4.60 5.62
C GLN A 78 -6.53 4.95 7.11
N GLN A 79 -6.68 3.97 8.00
CA GLN A 79 -6.81 4.20 9.44
C GLN A 79 -5.48 4.08 10.22
N ASN A 80 -4.43 3.53 9.61
CA ASN A 80 -3.13 3.34 10.28
C ASN A 80 -1.99 4.16 9.65
N VAL A 81 -2.25 4.84 8.53
CA VAL A 81 -1.28 5.71 7.86
C VAL A 81 -1.90 7.10 7.67
N GLU A 82 -1.32 8.12 8.31
CA GLU A 82 -1.71 9.51 8.11
C GLU A 82 -1.06 10.07 6.84
N TYR A 83 -1.86 10.76 6.02
CA TYR A 83 -1.34 11.39 4.81
C TYR A 83 -0.28 12.46 5.16
N ALA A 84 0.91 12.34 4.60
CA ALA A 84 1.98 13.34 4.71
C ALA A 84 2.92 13.27 3.51
N ASN A 85 3.40 14.42 3.04
CA ASN A 85 4.26 14.51 1.86
C ASN A 85 5.70 14.07 2.18
N ASP A 86 6.41 13.58 1.16
CA ASP A 86 7.77 13.04 1.32
C ASP A 86 8.81 14.01 1.85
N GLU A 87 8.71 15.31 1.53
CA GLU A 87 9.68 16.29 2.03
C GLU A 87 9.67 16.34 3.57
N ASP A 88 8.51 16.16 4.18
CA ASP A 88 8.37 16.11 5.63
C ASP A 88 8.84 14.75 6.19
N LEU A 89 8.56 13.66 5.47
CA LEU A 89 8.82 12.29 5.93
C LEU A 89 10.27 11.81 5.74
N TYR A 90 10.89 12.23 4.66
CA TYR A 90 12.18 11.74 4.16
C TYR A 90 13.16 12.89 3.86
N GLY A 91 12.70 14.16 3.81
CA GLY A 91 13.56 15.29 3.46
C GLY A 91 13.90 15.38 1.96
N VAL A 92 13.19 14.61 1.14
CA VAL A 92 13.31 14.56 -0.32
C VAL A 92 11.91 14.55 -0.93
N GLU A 93 11.75 15.02 -2.16
CA GLU A 93 10.47 14.97 -2.88
C GLU A 93 10.30 13.64 -3.63
N ASP A 94 9.08 13.11 -3.69
CA ASP A 94 8.65 12.06 -4.63
C ASP A 94 9.43 10.74 -4.49
N LEU A 95 9.58 10.27 -3.25
CA LEU A 95 10.22 9.03 -2.85
C LEU A 95 9.17 7.96 -2.55
N TRP A 96 9.18 6.91 -3.36
CA TRP A 96 8.24 5.81 -3.19
C TRP A 96 8.55 4.94 -1.96
N GLY A 97 7.71 5.06 -0.94
CA GLY A 97 7.91 4.45 0.37
C GLY A 97 7.64 2.95 0.41
N LEU A 98 8.59 2.18 0.96
CA LEU A 98 8.41 0.73 1.14
C LEU A 98 7.46 0.42 2.31
N PRO A 99 6.59 -0.60 2.20
CA PRO A 99 5.54 -0.93 3.18
C PRO A 99 6.01 -0.98 4.64
N ALA A 100 7.12 -1.66 4.94
CA ALA A 100 7.63 -1.78 6.31
C ALA A 100 8.10 -0.44 6.89
N THR A 101 8.67 0.43 6.05
CA THR A 101 9.09 1.78 6.44
C THR A 101 7.87 2.69 6.64
N VAL A 102 6.86 2.57 5.79
CA VAL A 102 5.59 3.30 5.92
C VAL A 102 4.87 2.93 7.23
N LEU A 103 4.83 1.63 7.58
CA LEU A 103 4.26 1.19 8.86
C LEU A 103 5.05 1.69 10.08
N ASP A 104 6.38 1.76 10.01
CA ASP A 104 7.22 2.37 11.07
C ASP A 104 6.75 3.80 11.34
N LYS A 105 6.76 4.62 10.28
CA LYS A 105 6.40 6.04 10.35
C LYS A 105 4.93 6.27 10.70
N GLY A 106 4.03 5.38 10.28
CA GLY A 106 2.58 5.59 10.37
C GLY A 106 2.11 6.77 9.51
N LYS A 107 2.92 7.15 8.52
CA LYS A 107 2.68 8.27 7.60
C LYS A 107 3.20 7.94 6.22
N GLY A 108 2.57 8.50 5.20
CA GLY A 108 2.93 8.33 3.79
C GLY A 108 2.00 9.15 2.90
N ASP A 109 2.38 9.42 1.68
CA ASP A 109 1.52 10.00 0.66
C ASP A 109 0.93 8.91 -0.25
N CYS A 110 0.52 9.29 -1.46
CA CYS A 110 -0.24 8.43 -2.34
C CYS A 110 0.50 7.14 -2.73
N ASP A 111 1.79 7.20 -3.04
CA ASP A 111 2.56 6.04 -3.44
C ASP A 111 2.90 5.13 -2.25
N CYS A 112 3.33 5.72 -1.14
CA CYS A 112 3.59 5.02 0.12
C CYS A 112 2.38 4.18 0.56
N MET A 113 1.19 4.78 0.55
CA MET A 113 -0.05 4.12 0.95
C MET A 113 -0.49 3.08 -0.10
N THR A 114 -0.24 3.36 -1.38
CA THR A 114 -0.51 2.41 -2.47
C THR A 114 0.32 1.15 -2.33
N ASP A 115 1.63 1.27 -2.15
CA ASP A 115 2.52 0.12 -2.09
C ASP A 115 2.24 -0.75 -0.87
N LEU A 116 1.87 -0.15 0.27
CA LEU A 116 1.40 -0.88 1.44
C LEU A 116 0.10 -1.66 1.15
N TYR A 117 -0.89 -1.02 0.51
CA TYR A 117 -2.14 -1.69 0.14
C TYR A 117 -1.86 -2.87 -0.81
N VAL A 118 -1.09 -2.64 -1.88
CA VAL A 118 -0.79 -3.65 -2.90
C VAL A 118 -0.06 -4.83 -2.28
N SER A 119 0.87 -4.57 -1.35
CA SER A 119 1.61 -5.62 -0.64
C SER A 119 0.69 -6.58 0.10
N VAL A 120 -0.21 -6.03 0.92
CA VAL A 120 -1.10 -6.84 1.76
C VAL A 120 -2.20 -7.48 0.93
N ALA A 121 -2.82 -6.75 0.00
CA ALA A 121 -3.86 -7.28 -0.86
C ALA A 121 -3.35 -8.43 -1.75
N SER A 122 -2.15 -8.30 -2.32
CA SER A 122 -1.56 -9.38 -3.12
C SER A 122 -1.25 -10.63 -2.30
N ASN A 123 -0.88 -10.49 -1.01
CA ASN A 123 -0.66 -11.63 -0.12
C ASN A 123 -1.97 -12.25 0.42
N LEU A 124 -3.11 -11.59 0.22
CA LEU A 124 -4.46 -12.15 0.40
C LEU A 124 -4.99 -12.80 -0.90
N ASP A 125 -4.13 -13.03 -1.89
CA ASP A 125 -4.49 -13.53 -3.22
C ASP A 125 -5.49 -12.66 -4.01
N ILE A 126 -5.62 -11.37 -3.64
CA ILE A 126 -6.44 -10.41 -4.39
C ILE A 126 -5.65 -9.96 -5.63
N ASP A 127 -6.24 -10.11 -6.82
CA ASP A 127 -5.66 -9.62 -8.08
C ASP A 127 -5.65 -8.08 -8.08
N VAL A 128 -4.49 -7.50 -7.79
CA VAL A 128 -4.28 -6.07 -7.58
C VAL A 128 -3.13 -5.53 -8.44
N VAL A 129 -3.20 -4.25 -8.80
CA VAL A 129 -2.16 -3.52 -9.54
C VAL A 129 -1.90 -2.15 -8.91
N SER A 130 -0.67 -1.64 -9.06
CA SER A 130 -0.36 -0.22 -8.84
C SER A 130 -0.66 0.55 -10.13
N VAL A 131 -1.30 1.71 -10.03
CA VAL A 131 -1.64 2.57 -11.16
C VAL A 131 -1.10 3.97 -10.91
N LEU A 132 -0.39 4.51 -11.91
CA LEU A 132 0.14 5.86 -11.92
C LEU A 132 -0.62 6.72 -12.92
N VAL A 133 -1.11 7.86 -12.45
CA VAL A 133 -1.66 8.95 -13.27
C VAL A 133 -0.84 10.22 -13.01
N GLU A 134 -1.15 11.32 -13.69
CA GLU A 134 -0.46 12.58 -13.43
C GLU A 134 -0.66 13.04 -11.98
N GLY A 135 0.44 13.10 -11.22
CA GLY A 135 0.47 13.61 -9.85
C GLY A 135 -0.20 12.73 -8.79
N HIS A 136 -0.55 11.46 -9.11
CA HIS A 136 -1.21 10.56 -8.16
C HIS A 136 -0.89 9.09 -8.46
N MET A 137 -0.72 8.30 -7.40
CA MET A 137 -0.59 6.84 -7.46
C MET A 137 -1.68 6.20 -6.59
N PHE A 138 -2.31 5.14 -7.10
CA PHE A 138 -3.34 4.41 -6.38
C PHE A 138 -3.31 2.92 -6.73
N PRO A 139 -3.75 2.04 -5.82
CA PRO A 139 -4.03 0.66 -6.15
C PRO A 139 -5.34 0.53 -6.93
N ALA A 140 -5.43 -0.49 -7.76
CA ALA A 140 -6.68 -0.93 -8.35
C ALA A 140 -6.82 -2.45 -8.23
N ALA A 141 -8.01 -2.93 -7.86
CA ALA A 141 -8.28 -4.35 -7.56
C ALA A 141 -9.29 -4.95 -8.53
N HIS A 142 -9.05 -6.17 -9.01
CA HIS A 142 -9.96 -6.93 -9.85
C HIS A 142 -10.98 -7.65 -8.97
N VAL A 143 -12.04 -6.93 -8.62
CA VAL A 143 -13.14 -7.39 -7.76
C VAL A 143 -14.47 -7.06 -8.43
N ASP A 144 -15.55 -7.75 -8.04
CA ASP A 144 -16.90 -7.39 -8.49
C ASP A 144 -17.43 -6.22 -7.64
N TRP A 145 -17.47 -5.02 -8.24
CA TRP A 145 -17.90 -3.80 -7.55
C TRP A 145 -18.49 -2.76 -8.51
N ASN A 146 -18.85 -1.60 -7.98
CA ASN A 146 -19.36 -0.45 -8.76
C ASN A 146 -18.50 0.79 -8.55
N GLY A 147 -18.35 1.62 -9.58
CA GLY A 147 -17.65 2.90 -9.51
C GLY A 147 -16.55 3.05 -10.55
N VAL A 148 -15.55 3.88 -10.26
CA VAL A 148 -14.41 4.13 -11.14
C VAL A 148 -13.58 2.85 -11.30
N CYS A 149 -13.39 2.45 -12.56
CA CYS A 149 -12.59 1.31 -12.93
C CYS A 149 -11.76 1.58 -14.19
N TYR A 150 -10.79 0.70 -14.42
CA TYR A 150 -9.81 0.78 -15.49
C TYR A 150 -9.71 -0.59 -16.17
N ASP A 151 -9.69 -0.61 -17.49
CA ASP A 151 -9.43 -1.83 -18.27
C ASP A 151 -7.93 -1.97 -18.49
N LEU A 152 -7.26 -2.81 -17.70
CA LEU A 152 -5.81 -3.00 -17.68
C LEU A 152 -5.48 -4.47 -17.98
N GLY A 153 -4.68 -4.70 -19.02
CA GLY A 153 -4.28 -6.06 -19.41
C GLY A 153 -5.46 -7.00 -19.72
N GLY A 154 -6.58 -6.46 -20.23
CA GLY A 154 -7.79 -7.22 -20.56
C GLY A 154 -8.68 -7.57 -19.37
N ARG A 155 -8.42 -7.01 -18.18
CA ARG A 155 -9.24 -7.18 -16.97
C ARG A 155 -9.68 -5.82 -16.44
N ARG A 156 -10.80 -5.81 -15.73
CA ARG A 156 -11.35 -4.61 -15.10
C ARG A 156 -10.86 -4.48 -13.66
N TYR A 157 -10.21 -3.37 -13.33
CA TYR A 157 -9.72 -3.07 -11.98
C TYR A 157 -10.44 -1.86 -11.41
N PHE A 158 -10.97 -1.97 -10.20
CA PHE A 158 -11.66 -0.88 -9.51
C PHE A 158 -10.67 -0.07 -8.69
N HIS A 159 -10.82 1.25 -8.77
CA HIS A 159 -9.98 2.21 -8.04
C HIS A 159 -10.06 1.97 -6.52
N MET A 160 -8.93 1.92 -5.82
CA MET A 160 -8.88 1.79 -4.37
C MET A 160 -8.24 3.06 -3.79
N GLU A 161 -9.03 4.09 -3.48
CA GLU A 161 -8.48 5.40 -3.12
C GLU A 161 -7.93 5.38 -1.69
N VAL A 162 -6.62 5.17 -1.56
CA VAL A 162 -5.94 5.02 -0.27
C VAL A 162 -5.82 6.33 0.51
N THR A 163 -5.94 7.48 -0.14
CA THR A 163 -5.78 8.81 0.50
C THR A 163 -7.10 9.42 0.99
N ASP A 164 -8.25 8.85 0.62
CA ASP A 164 -9.56 9.24 1.17
C ASP A 164 -9.76 8.64 2.58
N ARG A 165 -10.76 9.14 3.31
CA ARG A 165 -11.14 8.69 4.66
C ARG A 165 -12.22 7.62 4.66
N ILE A 166 -12.80 7.33 3.50
CA ILE A 166 -13.91 6.40 3.34
C ILE A 166 -13.41 5.18 2.56
N PRO A 167 -13.34 3.98 3.16
CA PRO A 167 -12.82 2.79 2.52
C PRO A 167 -13.88 2.17 1.60
N VAL A 168 -14.02 2.73 0.40
CA VAL A 168 -14.98 2.26 -0.61
C VAL A 168 -14.30 2.18 -1.96
N ALA A 169 -14.22 0.97 -2.50
CA ALA A 169 -13.75 0.72 -3.86
C ALA A 169 -14.56 1.52 -4.90
N GLY A 170 -13.90 1.94 -5.97
CA GLY A 170 -14.46 2.71 -7.07
C GLY A 170 -14.75 4.19 -6.76
N ARG A 171 -14.42 4.67 -5.55
CA ARG A 171 -14.67 6.04 -5.10
C ARG A 171 -13.51 6.96 -5.50
N TYR A 172 -13.64 7.72 -6.60
CA TYR A 172 -12.59 8.64 -7.06
C TYR A 172 -13.11 9.76 -7.99
N TRP A 173 -12.52 10.96 -7.90
CA TRP A 173 -12.92 12.15 -8.68
C TRP A 173 -11.77 12.88 -9.40
N GLY A 174 -10.54 12.40 -9.28
CA GLY A 174 -9.36 13.04 -9.88
C GLY A 174 -9.06 12.59 -11.32
N GLU A 175 -7.79 12.70 -11.70
CA GLU A 175 -7.25 12.36 -13.02
C GLU A 175 -7.35 10.86 -13.30
N LYS A 176 -7.80 10.48 -14.49
CA LYS A 176 -8.07 9.07 -14.87
C LYS A 176 -7.19 8.56 -15.99
N SER A 177 -6.39 9.43 -16.61
CA SER A 177 -5.46 9.08 -17.67
C SER A 177 -4.27 8.30 -17.11
N VAL A 178 -4.33 6.97 -17.25
CA VAL A 178 -3.26 6.06 -16.82
C VAL A 178 -1.99 6.33 -17.62
N GLN A 179 -0.92 6.67 -16.91
CA GLN A 179 0.43 6.84 -17.47
C GLN A 179 1.21 5.52 -17.44
N ALA A 180 1.12 4.81 -16.32
CA ALA A 180 1.75 3.51 -16.12
C ALA A 180 0.92 2.66 -15.15
N TRP A 181 1.10 1.36 -15.21
CA TRP A 181 0.56 0.43 -14.22
C TRP A 181 1.44 -0.81 -14.15
N ALA A 182 1.40 -1.50 -13.01
CA ALA A 182 2.17 -2.71 -12.81
C ALA A 182 1.43 -3.71 -11.93
N ARG A 183 1.58 -4.99 -12.24
CA ARG A 183 1.31 -6.06 -11.28
C ARG A 183 2.46 -6.12 -10.28
N PRO A 184 2.18 -6.36 -8.98
CA PRO A 184 3.25 -6.55 -8.03
C PRO A 184 4.06 -7.79 -8.38
N ALA A 185 5.35 -7.73 -8.09
CA ALA A 185 6.29 -8.83 -8.31
C ALA A 185 7.30 -8.90 -7.17
N VAL A 186 7.86 -10.09 -6.95
CA VAL A 186 8.96 -10.27 -6.01
C VAL A 186 10.12 -9.35 -6.43
N PRO A 187 10.65 -8.51 -5.52
CA PRO A 187 11.74 -7.60 -5.84
C PRO A 187 12.96 -8.31 -6.39
N SER A 188 13.41 -7.86 -7.56
CA SER A 188 14.61 -8.38 -8.24
C SER A 188 15.88 -8.07 -7.44
N GLU A 189 16.96 -8.81 -7.71
CA GLU A 189 18.28 -8.51 -7.13
C GLU A 189 18.74 -7.09 -7.46
N ARG A 190 18.46 -6.62 -8.69
CA ARG A 190 18.79 -5.27 -9.14
C ARG A 190 18.09 -4.22 -8.28
N PHE A 191 16.79 -4.36 -8.03
CA PHE A 191 16.06 -3.47 -7.13
C PHE A 191 16.60 -3.51 -5.71
N ARG A 192 16.85 -4.72 -5.16
CA ARG A 192 17.40 -4.86 -3.81
C ARG A 192 18.77 -4.20 -3.67
N SER A 193 19.58 -4.23 -4.73
CA SER A 193 20.90 -3.60 -4.74
C SER A 193 20.86 -2.07 -4.75
N THR A 194 19.73 -1.46 -5.16
CA THR A 194 19.55 0.00 -5.11
C THR A 194 19.00 0.49 -3.78
N LEU A 195 18.61 -0.40 -2.88
CA LEU A 195 18.05 -0.02 -1.58
C LEU A 195 19.16 0.49 -0.63
N THR A 196 18.90 1.64 -0.03
CA THR A 196 19.74 2.24 1.00
C THR A 196 18.94 2.51 2.27
N GLU A 197 19.63 2.79 3.37
CA GLU A 197 18.98 3.29 4.58
C GLU A 197 18.25 4.61 4.28
N CYS A 198 17.02 4.73 4.77
CA CYS A 198 16.27 5.95 4.59
C CYS A 198 16.78 7.08 5.47
N PRO A 199 16.79 8.31 4.93
CA PRO A 199 17.01 9.48 5.75
C PRO A 199 15.94 9.57 6.86
N ALA A 200 16.39 9.99 8.04
CA ALA A 200 15.46 10.45 9.06
C ALA A 200 14.89 11.80 8.58
N GLY A 201 13.58 11.86 8.35
CA GLY A 201 12.88 13.10 8.03
C GLY A 201 13.07 14.16 9.10
N LYS A 202 12.64 15.39 8.82
CA LYS A 202 12.69 16.48 9.79
C LYS A 202 11.84 16.06 11.00
N ASN A 203 12.43 15.95 12.19
CA ASN A 203 11.68 15.72 13.43
C ASN A 203 10.72 16.89 13.65
N THR A 204 9.47 16.77 13.20
CA THR A 204 8.39 17.63 13.70
C THR A 204 7.89 17.03 15.00
N SER A 205 8.75 17.05 16.02
CA SER A 205 8.30 16.95 17.40
C SER A 205 7.58 18.25 17.73
N SER A 206 6.27 18.31 17.46
CA SER A 206 5.38 19.28 18.07
C SER A 206 4.51 18.56 19.09
N ALA A 207 4.86 18.81 20.36
CA ALA A 207 4.00 18.61 21.51
C ALA A 207 2.80 19.57 21.47
#